data_AF-A0A7X8BSG1-F1
#
_entry.id   AF-A0A7X8BSG1-F1
#
_cell.length_a   1.000
_cell.length_b   1.000
_cell.length_c   1.000
_cell.angle_alpha   90.00
_cell.angle_beta   90.00
_cell.angle_gamma   90.00
#
_symmetry.space_group_name_H-M   'P 1'
#
loop_
_entity.id
_entity.type
_entity.pdbx_description
1 polymer ?
#
loop_
_entity_poly.entity_id
_entity_poly.type
_entity_poly.pdbx_seq_one_letter_code
_entity_poly.pdbx_strand_id
1 'polypeptide(L)'
;MKTKNIIYLIIAFFTAIPGAYAQDAQLSGIVIENETAVKQGDMVSLSFDVTLNALEVKRNNMLVLTPVLKSNENNHESLTLDPVVVAGKKRAKVLRRKNVLGEPLPLEGTPAEVVTRKNRTEQSVHYNITIPYRSWMQDASLSLVHEVSGCADCNTLLGEELLVRNLLPAPYQPVYRLTYIMPEAEVKTRSDRHAATFNFVVDRWELLRDYKGNAAKFNEVDRIISDIRNNPDFNITEFEIHGYASPEASVPHNKMLAENRAKSFAEYLVTKFGVERNRFTVTGHGEDWDGLRKAVAASSLADKQAVLDIIDNVSNPDARDAELKKLSGGETYRTLLNNYYPPLRRTEYVVAYNVRAFNVEEAREIIKTNPKLLSLNEMYLVAQSYPAASKEFKEVFDIAVRLYPDSDIAILNSASADIESGSMDIAIERMRKIEDNPKVWNNLGVAYARKGDIGKAKEYFTRAAGQGDNDARANLEELHKTEETN
;
A
#
# COMPACT_ATOMS: atom_id res chain seq x y z
N MET A 1 30.43 -27.86 52.85
CA MET A 1 31.60 -26.98 52.62
C MET A 1 31.95 -26.98 51.14
N LYS A 2 31.92 -25.78 50.53
CA LYS A 2 32.46 -25.37 49.22
C LYS A 2 31.79 -25.93 47.96
N THR A 3 30.68 -25.29 47.59
CA THR A 3 30.22 -25.08 46.22
C THR A 3 31.32 -24.42 45.38
N LYS A 4 31.72 -25.05 44.27
CA LYS A 4 32.59 -24.45 43.25
C LYS A 4 31.69 -23.82 42.18
N ASN A 5 31.67 -22.49 42.13
CA ASN A 5 31.07 -21.75 41.03
C ASN A 5 31.97 -21.86 39.80
N ILE A 6 31.45 -22.43 38.70
CA ILE A 6 32.09 -22.39 37.38
C ILE A 6 31.56 -21.13 36.70
N ILE A 7 32.42 -20.12 36.61
CA ILE A 7 32.17 -18.89 35.84
C ILE A 7 32.72 -19.14 34.44
N TYR A 8 31.84 -19.21 33.44
CA TYR A 8 32.24 -19.14 32.04
C TYR A 8 32.62 -17.69 31.71
N LEU A 9 33.92 -17.42 31.67
CA LEU A 9 34.46 -16.14 31.20
C LEU A 9 34.49 -16.20 29.65
N ILE A 10 33.50 -15.60 29.00
CA ILE A 10 33.55 -15.35 27.55
C ILE A 10 34.59 -14.25 27.33
N ILE A 11 35.78 -14.65 26.91
CA ILE A 11 36.82 -13.74 26.42
C ILE A 11 36.36 -13.25 25.04
N ALA A 12 35.76 -12.07 25.01
CA ALA A 12 35.58 -11.33 23.77
C ALA A 12 36.96 -10.90 23.27
N PHE A 13 37.45 -11.57 22.23
CA PHE A 13 38.65 -11.19 21.49
C PHE A 13 38.31 -9.91 20.71
N PHE A 14 38.50 -8.74 21.33
CA PHE A 14 38.62 -7.49 20.58
C PHE A 14 39.93 -7.56 19.80
N THR A 15 39.86 -8.04 18.56
CA THR A 15 40.87 -7.69 17.57
C THR A 15 40.77 -6.18 17.37
N ALA A 16 41.58 -5.43 18.10
CA ALA A 16 41.94 -4.09 17.72
C ALA A 16 42.67 -4.23 16.37
N ILE A 17 41.92 -4.06 15.28
CA ILE A 17 42.52 -3.73 13.99
C ILE A 17 43.25 -2.42 14.26
N PRO A 18 44.59 -2.36 14.16
CA PRO A 18 45.24 -1.07 14.19
C PRO A 18 44.69 -0.31 13.00
N GLY A 19 43.87 0.70 13.26
CA GLY A 19 43.58 1.73 12.28
C GLY A 19 44.94 2.21 11.80
N ALA A 20 45.25 1.91 10.54
CA ALA A 20 46.32 2.59 9.86
C ALA A 20 45.93 4.06 9.88
N TYR A 21 46.54 4.82 10.78
CA TYR A 21 46.57 6.27 10.66
C TYR A 21 47.26 6.52 9.32
N ALA A 22 46.47 6.85 8.30
CA ALA A 22 47.01 7.54 7.14
C ALA A 22 47.70 8.78 7.71
N GLN A 23 49.02 8.84 7.56
CA GLN A 23 49.75 10.08 7.83
C GLN A 23 49.28 11.06 6.76
N ASP A 24 48.41 12.01 7.13
CA ASP A 24 48.12 13.16 6.29
C ASP A 24 49.43 13.95 6.13
N ALA A 25 50.13 13.65 5.05
CA ALA A 25 51.29 14.40 4.64
C ALA A 25 50.79 15.75 4.11
N GLN A 26 50.92 16.79 4.94
CA GLN A 26 50.60 18.16 4.61
C GLN A 26 51.36 18.60 3.34
N LEU A 27 50.68 18.59 2.18
CA LEU A 27 51.29 18.68 0.83
C LEU A 27 52.17 19.92 0.61
N SER A 28 51.98 20.98 1.40
CA SER A 28 52.77 22.22 1.31
C SER A 28 53.10 22.86 2.67
N GLY A 29 52.92 22.17 3.79
CA GLY A 29 53.11 22.76 5.12
C GLY A 29 52.11 23.88 5.46
N ILE A 30 50.91 23.84 4.88
CA ILE A 30 49.76 24.71 5.19
C ILE A 30 48.67 23.90 5.87
N VAL A 31 47.95 24.47 6.83
CA VAL A 31 46.75 23.85 7.43
C VAL A 31 45.53 24.57 6.86
N ILE A 32 44.51 23.82 6.46
CA ILE A 32 43.19 24.37 6.12
C ILE A 32 42.26 24.17 7.31
N GLU A 33 41.52 25.21 7.66
CA GLU A 33 40.61 25.24 8.82
C GLU A 33 39.32 25.98 8.45
N ASN A 34 38.25 25.77 9.22
CA ASN A 34 36.99 26.51 9.11
C ASN A 34 36.33 26.46 7.72
N GLU A 35 36.36 25.30 7.06
CA GLU A 35 35.71 25.09 5.78
C GLU A 35 34.18 25.15 5.91
N THR A 36 33.56 26.10 5.21
CA THR A 36 32.12 26.26 5.19
C THR A 36 31.62 26.52 3.78
N ALA A 37 30.57 25.81 3.38
CA ALA A 37 29.84 26.07 2.15
C ALA A 37 28.34 26.12 2.41
N VAL A 38 27.67 27.16 1.93
CA VAL A 38 26.23 27.39 2.16
C VAL A 38 25.57 27.80 0.85
N LYS A 39 24.50 27.09 0.47
CA LYS A 39 23.60 27.49 -0.61
C LYS A 39 22.54 28.44 -0.08
N GLN A 40 22.35 29.57 -0.75
CA GLN A 40 21.26 30.51 -0.50
C GLN A 40 20.65 30.91 -1.85
N GLY A 41 19.42 30.45 -2.10
CA GLY A 41 18.79 30.57 -3.42
C GLY A 41 19.68 29.96 -4.51
N ASP A 42 20.00 30.76 -5.53
CA ASP A 42 20.80 30.36 -6.69
C ASP A 42 22.31 30.62 -6.53
N MET A 43 22.79 30.89 -5.32
CA MET A 43 24.21 31.17 -5.04
C MET A 43 24.78 30.22 -3.99
N VAL A 44 26.05 29.86 -4.13
CA VAL A 44 26.84 29.11 -3.15
C VAL A 44 27.94 30.03 -2.63
N SER A 45 28.00 30.20 -1.31
CA SER A 45 29.12 30.88 -0.64
C SER A 45 30.05 29.84 -0.05
N LEU A 46 31.34 29.96 -0.34
CA LEU A 46 32.41 29.09 0.12
C LEU A 46 33.44 29.92 0.87
N SER A 47 33.83 29.47 2.06
CA SER A 47 34.96 30.04 2.79
C SER A 47 35.78 29.00 3.53
N PHE A 48 37.06 29.27 3.73
CA PHE A 48 37.99 28.50 4.54
C PHE A 48 39.21 29.36 4.90
N ASP A 49 39.91 28.99 5.96
CA ASP A 49 41.13 29.65 6.41
C ASP A 49 42.36 28.84 6.03
N VAL A 50 43.38 29.51 5.48
CA VAL A 50 44.67 28.92 5.15
C VAL A 50 45.72 29.39 6.14
N THR A 51 46.12 28.51 7.05
CA THR A 51 47.16 28.77 8.04
C THR A 51 48.55 28.45 7.46
N LEU A 52 49.43 29.46 7.43
CA LEU A 52 50.74 29.43 6.75
C LEU A 52 51.93 29.26 7.72
N ASN A 53 51.68 28.93 8.98
CA ASN A 53 52.67 29.01 10.06
C ASN A 53 53.92 28.15 9.79
N ALA A 54 53.73 26.91 9.31
CA ALA A 54 54.80 25.97 8.97
C ALA A 54 55.34 26.11 7.54
N LEU A 55 54.65 26.86 6.67
CA LEU A 55 55.05 27.03 5.27
C LEU A 55 56.34 27.85 5.17
N GLU A 56 57.33 27.35 4.43
CA GLU A 56 58.53 28.11 4.05
C GLU A 56 58.58 28.35 2.55
N VAL A 57 58.65 29.61 2.11
CA VAL A 57 58.77 29.96 0.69
C VAL A 57 60.11 30.64 0.43
N LYS A 58 60.87 30.15 -0.57
CA LYS A 58 62.13 30.77 -1.01
C LYS A 58 61.87 32.17 -1.58
N ARG A 59 62.85 33.08 -1.50
CA ARG A 59 62.69 34.51 -1.85
C ARG A 59 62.09 34.77 -3.25
N ASN A 60 62.40 33.92 -4.24
CA ASN A 60 61.94 34.03 -5.63
C ASN A 60 60.79 33.06 -5.99
N ASN A 61 60.30 32.26 -5.06
CA ASN A 61 59.27 31.27 -5.33
C ASN A 61 57.89 31.79 -4.93
N MET A 62 56.85 31.13 -5.43
CA MET A 62 55.48 31.26 -4.95
C MET A 62 54.81 29.89 -4.89
N LEU A 63 53.88 29.75 -3.95
CA LEU A 63 52.89 28.68 -3.89
C LEU A 63 51.56 29.24 -4.40
N VAL A 64 50.90 28.53 -5.29
CA VAL A 64 49.57 28.83 -5.82
C VAL A 64 48.64 27.75 -5.28
N LEU A 65 47.57 28.19 -4.62
CA LEU A 65 46.55 27.33 -4.03
C LEU A 65 45.25 27.59 -4.78
N THR A 66 44.84 26.66 -5.63
CA THR A 66 43.67 26.80 -6.51
C THR A 66 42.55 25.90 -6.00
N PRO A 67 41.47 26.46 -5.44
CA PRO A 67 40.32 25.66 -5.03
C PRO A 67 39.59 25.15 -6.27
N VAL A 68 39.18 23.89 -6.25
CA VAL A 68 38.48 23.23 -7.36
C VAL A 68 37.28 22.49 -6.82
N LEU A 69 36.11 22.81 -7.36
CA LEU A 69 34.90 22.04 -7.17
C LEU A 69 34.81 20.95 -8.23
N LYS A 70 34.51 19.71 -7.84
CA LYS A 70 34.35 18.58 -8.77
C LYS A 70 33.13 17.77 -8.40
N SER A 71 32.28 17.42 -9.37
CA SER A 71 31.19 16.48 -9.12
C SER A 71 31.75 15.12 -8.72
N ASN A 72 31.13 14.49 -7.72
CA ASN A 72 31.54 13.17 -7.26
C ASN A 72 31.01 12.05 -8.16
N GLU A 73 29.86 12.25 -8.83
CA GLU A 73 29.30 11.28 -9.77
C GLU A 73 29.78 11.48 -11.21
N ASN A 74 29.92 12.75 -11.64
CA ASN A 74 30.29 13.10 -13.01
C ASN A 74 31.65 13.81 -13.10
N ASN A 75 32.71 13.04 -13.36
CA ASN A 75 34.09 13.55 -13.44
C ASN A 75 34.34 14.63 -14.52
N HIS A 76 33.39 14.93 -15.41
CA HIS A 76 33.51 16.00 -16.41
C HIS A 76 33.07 17.38 -15.89
N GLU A 77 32.31 17.43 -14.79
CA GLU A 77 31.85 18.68 -14.20
C GLU A 77 32.81 19.13 -13.11
N SER A 78 33.53 20.21 -13.42
CA SER A 78 34.42 20.85 -12.47
C SER A 78 34.40 22.36 -12.64
N LEU A 79 34.76 23.07 -11.58
CA LEU A 79 34.91 24.52 -11.57
C LEU A 79 36.17 24.88 -10.79
N THR A 80 37.15 25.45 -11.49
CA THR A 80 38.33 26.07 -10.89
C THR A 80 37.97 27.46 -10.38
N LEU A 81 38.32 27.75 -9.14
CA LEU A 81 38.08 29.04 -8.50
C LEU A 81 39.36 29.89 -8.46
N ASP A 82 39.19 31.19 -8.20
CA ASP A 82 40.31 32.13 -8.13
C ASP A 82 41.32 31.71 -7.06
N PRO A 83 42.63 31.61 -7.38
CA PRO A 83 43.62 31.04 -6.47
C PRO A 83 44.14 32.02 -5.41
N VAL A 84 44.67 31.49 -4.32
CA VAL A 84 45.48 32.23 -3.34
C VAL A 84 46.97 32.05 -3.66
N VAL A 85 47.71 33.15 -3.76
CA VAL A 85 49.14 33.12 -4.10
C VAL A 85 49.97 33.52 -2.89
N VAL A 86 50.78 32.60 -2.38
CA VAL A 86 51.73 32.85 -1.28
C VAL A 86 53.14 32.99 -1.84
N ALA A 87 53.62 34.22 -1.95
CA ALA A 87 54.88 34.55 -2.63
C ALA A 87 56.01 34.93 -1.67
N GLY A 88 57.25 34.50 -1.98
CA GLY A 88 58.45 34.98 -1.31
C GLY A 88 58.71 36.47 -1.58
N LYS A 89 59.48 37.14 -0.71
CA LYS A 89 59.67 38.61 -0.71
C LYS A 89 60.07 39.22 -2.06
N LYS A 90 60.94 38.58 -2.85
CA LYS A 90 61.35 39.10 -4.16
C LYS A 90 60.30 38.76 -5.23
N ARG A 91 59.71 37.57 -5.20
CA ARG A 91 58.60 37.19 -6.09
C ARG A 91 57.38 38.11 -5.93
N ALA A 92 56.99 38.43 -4.70
CA ALA A 92 55.90 39.36 -4.41
C ALA A 92 56.12 40.76 -5.03
N LYS A 93 57.36 41.28 -5.01
CA LYS A 93 57.69 42.55 -5.69
C LYS A 93 57.52 42.46 -7.21
N VAL A 94 57.92 41.33 -7.80
CA VAL A 94 57.75 41.09 -9.24
C VAL A 94 56.27 41.01 -9.60
N LEU A 95 55.47 40.23 -8.86
CA LEU A 95 54.02 40.11 -9.10
C LEU A 95 53.31 41.47 -8.95
N ARG A 96 53.62 42.25 -7.91
CA ARG A 96 53.08 43.61 -7.73
C ARG A 96 53.44 44.53 -8.89
N ARG A 97 54.69 44.49 -9.36
CA ARG A 97 55.14 45.29 -10.51
C ARG A 97 54.38 44.90 -11.78
N LYS A 98 54.26 43.60 -12.07
CA LYS A 98 53.50 43.08 -13.22
C LYS A 98 52.04 43.57 -13.16
N ASN A 99 51.40 43.42 -12.01
CA ASN A 99 50.02 43.85 -11.80
C ASN A 99 49.82 45.36 -12.05
N VAL A 100 50.71 46.21 -11.51
CA VAL A 100 50.66 47.68 -11.74
C VAL A 100 50.89 48.05 -13.20
N LEU A 101 51.71 47.29 -13.92
CA LEU A 101 52.01 47.51 -15.33
C LEU A 101 50.97 46.87 -16.28
N GLY A 102 49.95 46.18 -15.75
CA GLY A 102 48.98 45.44 -16.55
C GLY A 102 49.56 44.23 -17.29
N GLU A 103 50.72 43.72 -16.84
CA GLU A 103 51.33 42.51 -17.39
C GLU A 103 50.64 41.26 -16.84
N PRO A 104 50.47 40.19 -17.66
CA PRO A 104 49.89 38.94 -17.19
C PRO A 104 50.74 38.30 -16.08
N LEU A 105 50.05 37.81 -15.05
CA LEU A 105 50.68 37.05 -13.98
C LEU A 105 51.02 35.63 -14.47
N PRO A 106 52.12 35.03 -14.00
CA PRO A 106 52.53 33.68 -14.38
C PRO A 106 51.73 32.62 -13.59
N LEU A 107 50.41 32.68 -13.69
CA LEU A 107 49.46 31.73 -13.09
C LEU A 107 48.15 31.73 -13.89
N GLU A 108 47.37 30.67 -13.77
CA GLU A 108 46.05 30.59 -14.39
C GLU A 108 45.01 31.32 -13.55
N GLY A 109 44.21 32.19 -14.19
CA GLY A 109 43.16 32.95 -13.52
C GLY A 109 43.65 34.23 -12.81
N THR A 110 42.72 34.89 -12.13
CA THR A 110 43.00 36.09 -11.33
C THR A 110 43.13 35.67 -9.87
N PRO A 111 44.22 35.98 -9.17
CA PRO A 111 44.35 35.55 -7.79
C PRO A 111 43.35 36.30 -6.90
N ALA A 112 42.62 35.56 -6.06
CA ALA A 112 41.76 36.13 -5.03
C ALA A 112 42.59 36.98 -4.05
N GLU A 113 43.80 36.51 -3.72
CA GLU A 113 44.74 37.25 -2.88
C GLU A 113 46.21 36.90 -3.21
N VAL A 114 47.11 37.88 -3.07
CA VAL A 114 48.56 37.69 -3.17
C VAL A 114 49.24 38.06 -1.86
N VAL A 115 49.63 37.05 -1.08
CA VAL A 115 50.24 37.19 0.24
C VAL A 115 51.75 37.11 0.15
N THR A 116 52.45 38.06 0.78
CA THR A 116 53.91 37.97 0.92
C THR A 116 54.26 37.12 2.14
N ARG A 117 54.92 35.98 1.93
CA ARG A 117 55.36 35.09 3.03
C ARG A 117 56.53 35.69 3.80
N LYS A 118 56.38 35.73 5.13
CA LYS A 118 57.39 36.02 6.15
C LYS A 118 57.72 34.70 6.86
N ASN A 119 58.67 33.93 6.33
CA ASN A 119 59.01 32.61 6.90
C ASN A 119 59.25 32.70 8.42
N ARG A 120 58.79 31.67 9.16
CA ARG A 120 58.89 31.57 10.62
C ARG A 120 58.10 32.61 11.41
N THR A 121 57.08 33.21 10.79
CA THR A 121 56.06 34.00 11.50
C THR A 121 54.68 33.41 11.27
N GLU A 122 53.77 33.69 12.19
CA GLU A 122 52.35 33.36 12.03
C GLU A 122 51.73 34.20 10.92
N GLN A 123 50.97 33.56 10.04
CA GLN A 123 50.19 34.19 8.98
C GLN A 123 49.01 33.28 8.61
N SER A 124 47.85 33.87 8.36
CA SER A 124 46.69 33.19 7.81
C SER A 124 46.11 33.96 6.63
N VAL A 125 45.32 33.28 5.79
CA VAL A 125 44.56 33.86 4.68
C VAL A 125 43.13 33.40 4.81
N HIS A 126 42.18 34.33 4.84
CA HIS A 126 40.76 33.99 4.82
C HIS A 126 40.27 33.98 3.38
N TYR A 127 39.93 32.80 2.85
CA TYR A 127 39.35 32.66 1.54
C TYR A 127 37.83 32.75 1.63
N ASN A 128 37.21 33.57 0.78
CA ASN A 128 35.76 33.67 0.69
C ASN A 128 35.35 34.01 -0.75
N ILE A 129 34.42 33.25 -1.32
CA ILE A 129 33.87 33.46 -2.65
C ILE A 129 32.38 33.10 -2.70
N THR A 130 31.62 33.82 -3.52
CA THR A 130 30.22 33.52 -3.81
C THR A 130 30.03 33.30 -5.31
N ILE A 131 29.53 32.12 -5.68
CA ILE A 131 29.40 31.69 -7.08
C ILE A 131 27.96 31.25 -7.39
N PRO A 132 27.50 31.34 -8.65
CA PRO A 132 26.21 30.79 -9.05
C PRO A 132 26.15 29.27 -8.85
N TYR A 133 25.07 28.81 -8.22
CA TYR A 133 24.78 27.39 -8.02
C TYR A 133 24.52 26.70 -9.37
N ARG A 134 25.05 25.48 -9.50
CA ARG A 134 24.72 24.54 -10.59
C ARG A 134 24.31 23.23 -9.96
N SER A 135 23.37 22.50 -10.56
CA SER A 135 22.78 21.28 -9.97
C SER A 135 23.81 20.25 -9.53
N TRP A 136 24.90 20.08 -10.29
CA TRP A 136 26.00 19.17 -9.95
C TRP A 136 26.75 19.60 -8.66
N MET A 137 26.68 20.86 -8.23
CA MET A 137 27.32 21.28 -6.97
C MET A 137 26.68 20.64 -5.73
N GLN A 138 25.47 20.08 -5.85
CA GLN A 138 24.81 19.33 -4.78
C GLN A 138 25.60 18.09 -4.35
N ASP A 139 26.30 17.47 -5.28
CA ASP A 139 27.10 16.26 -5.07
C ASP A 139 28.60 16.54 -5.04
N ALA A 140 29.03 17.80 -5.18
CA ALA A 140 30.42 18.13 -5.44
C ALA A 140 31.32 17.98 -4.21
N SER A 141 32.61 17.73 -4.44
CA SER A 141 33.69 17.88 -3.49
C SER A 141 34.46 19.19 -3.71
N LEU A 142 35.10 19.68 -2.67
CA LEU A 142 36.08 20.76 -2.71
C LEU A 142 37.48 20.19 -2.52
N SER A 143 38.35 20.40 -3.50
CA SER A 143 39.77 20.13 -3.41
C SER A 143 40.59 21.42 -3.50
N LEU A 144 41.82 21.38 -3.02
CA LEU A 144 42.82 22.41 -3.21
C LEU A 144 43.96 21.85 -4.06
N VAL A 145 44.26 22.51 -5.18
CA VAL A 145 45.40 22.15 -6.04
C VAL A 145 46.59 23.02 -5.65
N HIS A 146 47.74 22.38 -5.41
CA HIS A 146 48.96 23.03 -4.94
C HIS A 146 50.00 23.07 -6.05
N GLU A 147 50.39 24.26 -6.48
CA GLU A 147 51.45 24.44 -7.47
C GLU A 147 52.56 25.35 -6.95
N VAL A 148 53.81 25.01 -7.23
CA VAL A 148 54.96 25.86 -6.89
C VAL A 148 55.62 26.37 -8.16
N SER A 149 55.92 27.67 -8.17
CA SER A 149 56.63 28.33 -9.27
C SER A 149 57.92 28.96 -8.77
N GLY A 150 59.00 28.77 -9.53
CA GLY A 150 60.34 29.27 -9.25
C GLY A 150 60.82 30.36 -10.22
N CYS A 151 62.14 30.53 -10.34
CA CYS A 151 62.74 31.59 -11.18
C CYS A 151 62.45 31.48 -12.68
N ALA A 152 62.08 30.29 -13.18
CA ALA A 152 61.82 30.04 -14.60
C ALA A 152 60.34 30.20 -14.99
N ASP A 153 59.48 30.64 -14.06
CA ASP A 153 58.03 30.73 -14.23
C ASP A 153 57.34 29.40 -14.63
N CYS A 154 58.02 28.26 -14.43
CA CYS A 154 57.44 26.94 -14.59
C CYS A 154 56.65 26.56 -13.33
N ASN A 155 55.35 26.38 -13.45
CA ASN A 155 54.50 25.85 -12.38
C ASN A 155 54.71 24.34 -12.29
N THR A 156 54.99 23.86 -11.09
CA THR A 156 55.14 22.44 -10.77
C THR A 156 54.00 22.04 -9.85
N LEU A 157 53.16 21.10 -10.31
CA LEU A 157 52.11 20.49 -9.48
C LEU A 157 52.76 19.71 -8.34
N LEU A 158 52.44 20.09 -7.11
CA LEU A 158 52.81 19.33 -5.90
C LEU A 158 51.79 18.21 -5.63
N GLY A 159 50.51 18.50 -5.87
CA GLY A 159 49.41 17.55 -5.72
C GLY A 159 48.08 18.25 -5.49
N GLU A 160 47.06 17.45 -5.23
CA GLU A 160 45.70 17.87 -4.93
C GLU A 160 45.30 17.33 -3.55
N GLU A 161 44.82 18.21 -2.68
CA GLU A 161 44.35 17.90 -1.33
C GLU A 161 42.81 17.98 -1.30
N LEU A 162 42.13 16.92 -0.88
CA LEU A 162 40.67 16.93 -0.72
C LEU A 162 40.33 17.62 0.60
N LEU A 163 39.62 18.74 0.55
CA LEU A 163 39.21 19.50 1.75
C LEU A 163 37.85 19.02 2.27
N VAL A 164 36.85 18.98 1.39
CA VAL A 164 35.48 18.61 1.75
C VAL A 164 34.95 17.63 0.72
N ARG A 165 34.50 16.46 1.18
CA ARG A 165 33.97 15.43 0.29
C ARG A 165 32.58 15.77 -0.27
N ASN A 166 31.70 16.33 0.56
CA ASN A 166 30.36 16.76 0.17
C ASN A 166 30.22 18.24 0.50
N LEU A 167 30.27 19.09 -0.52
CA LEU A 167 30.24 20.54 -0.40
C LEU A 167 28.95 21.02 0.26
N LEU A 168 27.81 20.46 -0.15
CA LEU A 168 26.49 20.82 0.36
C LEU A 168 25.88 19.66 1.16
N PRO A 169 25.06 19.94 2.18
CA PRO A 169 24.31 18.90 2.89
C PRO A 169 23.35 18.19 1.93
N ALA A 170 23.06 16.92 2.20
CA ALA A 170 22.11 16.16 1.40
C ALA A 170 20.74 16.87 1.37
N PRO A 171 20.02 16.85 0.22
CA PRO A 171 18.69 17.44 0.13
C PRO A 171 17.76 16.88 1.20
N TYR A 172 16.91 17.74 1.76
CA TYR A 172 15.91 17.33 2.72
C TYR A 172 14.95 16.32 2.09
N GLN A 173 14.76 15.17 2.74
CA GLN A 173 13.83 14.14 2.30
C GLN A 173 12.59 14.18 3.22
N PRO A 174 11.43 14.65 2.72
CA PRO A 174 10.23 14.76 3.54
C PRO A 174 9.71 13.38 3.95
N VAL A 175 9.35 13.25 5.23
CA VAL A 175 8.77 12.01 5.77
C VAL A 175 7.27 12.20 5.93
N TYR A 176 6.53 11.86 4.87
CA TYR A 176 5.08 11.94 4.88
C TYR A 176 4.42 10.83 5.70
N ARG A 177 3.40 11.21 6.47
CA ARG A 177 2.56 10.31 7.26
C ARG A 177 1.36 9.85 6.45
N LEU A 178 1.18 8.54 6.36
CA LEU A 178 0.03 7.92 5.73
C LEU A 178 -1.06 7.61 6.76
N THR A 179 -2.29 7.80 6.36
CA THR A 179 -3.48 7.42 7.12
C THR A 179 -3.76 5.93 6.91
N TYR A 180 -3.87 5.19 8.01
CA TYR A 180 -4.46 3.86 8.07
C TYR A 180 -5.62 3.89 9.04
N ILE A 181 -6.76 3.32 8.66
CA ILE A 181 -7.96 3.26 9.49
C ILE A 181 -8.20 1.81 9.89
N MET A 182 -8.14 1.53 11.19
CA MET A 182 -8.58 0.25 11.72
C MET A 182 -10.11 0.14 11.56
N PRO A 183 -10.62 -0.86 10.84
CA PRO A 183 -12.06 -1.11 10.75
C PRO A 183 -12.64 -1.43 12.12
N GLU A 184 -13.91 -1.08 12.36
CA GLU A 184 -14.60 -1.49 13.58
C GLU A 184 -14.74 -3.01 13.66
N ALA A 185 -14.66 -3.56 14.87
CA ALA A 185 -14.87 -4.98 15.09
C ALA A 185 -16.36 -5.31 14.93
N GLU A 186 -16.70 -6.18 13.97
CA GLU A 186 -18.05 -6.67 13.74
C GLU A 186 -18.25 -8.07 14.32
N VAL A 187 -19.48 -8.36 14.78
CA VAL A 187 -19.88 -9.76 14.97
C VAL A 187 -20.10 -10.35 13.59
N LYS A 188 -19.26 -11.32 13.20
CA LYS A 188 -19.32 -11.96 11.88
C LYS A 188 -20.55 -12.84 11.76
N THR A 189 -21.66 -12.25 11.34
CA THR A 189 -22.84 -12.96 10.88
C THR A 189 -22.66 -13.21 9.38
N ARG A 190 -22.18 -14.40 9.03
CA ARG A 190 -21.95 -14.81 7.64
C ARG A 190 -23.05 -15.80 7.27
N SER A 191 -24.13 -15.32 6.68
CA SER A 191 -25.13 -16.20 6.07
C SER A 191 -24.63 -16.66 4.70
N ASP A 192 -24.38 -17.95 4.53
CA ASP A 192 -24.13 -18.51 3.20
C ASP A 192 -25.42 -19.17 2.69
N ARG A 193 -25.88 -18.77 1.50
CA ARG A 193 -27.18 -19.21 0.98
C ARG A 193 -27.00 -20.46 0.13
N HIS A 194 -27.21 -21.63 0.75
CA HIS A 194 -27.29 -22.89 0.04
C HIS A 194 -28.75 -23.28 -0.21
N ALA A 195 -29.13 -23.44 -1.48
CA ALA A 195 -30.46 -23.90 -1.86
C ALA A 195 -30.38 -25.29 -2.52
N ALA A 196 -31.16 -26.23 -2.01
CA ALA A 196 -31.43 -27.49 -2.70
C ALA A 196 -32.94 -27.65 -2.93
N THR A 197 -33.27 -28.30 -4.04
CA THR A 197 -34.66 -28.59 -4.45
C THR A 197 -34.90 -30.09 -4.33
N PHE A 198 -35.80 -30.49 -3.44
CA PHE A 198 -36.22 -31.89 -3.33
C PHE A 198 -37.54 -32.13 -4.05
N ASN A 199 -37.62 -33.22 -4.80
CA ASN A 199 -38.83 -33.60 -5.55
C ASN A 199 -39.73 -34.48 -4.68
N PHE A 200 -41.04 -34.32 -4.86
CA PHE A 200 -42.04 -35.15 -4.19
C PHE A 200 -42.93 -35.88 -5.19
N VAL A 201 -43.36 -37.08 -4.79
CA VAL A 201 -44.44 -37.79 -5.49
C VAL A 201 -45.71 -36.93 -5.44
N VAL A 202 -46.53 -37.02 -6.48
CA VAL A 202 -47.84 -36.33 -6.51
C VAL A 202 -48.62 -36.66 -5.24
N ASP A 203 -49.27 -35.64 -4.67
CA ASP A 203 -50.12 -35.75 -3.48
C ASP A 203 -49.45 -36.34 -2.22
N ARG A 204 -48.12 -36.30 -2.17
CA ARG A 204 -47.31 -36.85 -1.07
C ARG A 204 -46.30 -35.83 -0.56
N TRP A 205 -45.82 -36.06 0.67
CA TRP A 205 -44.85 -35.21 1.35
C TRP A 205 -43.66 -35.97 1.93
N GLU A 206 -43.62 -37.30 1.78
CA GLU A 206 -42.47 -38.08 2.24
C GLU A 206 -41.24 -37.77 1.39
N LEU A 207 -40.14 -37.45 2.07
CA LEU A 207 -38.89 -37.09 1.42
C LEU A 207 -38.11 -38.35 1.04
N LEU A 208 -38.40 -38.89 -0.13
CA LEU A 208 -37.80 -40.14 -0.62
C LEU A 208 -36.44 -39.89 -1.28
N ARG A 209 -35.39 -40.57 -0.81
CA ARG A 209 -34.03 -40.46 -1.35
C ARG A 209 -33.92 -40.97 -2.79
N ASP A 210 -34.58 -42.08 -3.10
CA ASP A 210 -34.49 -42.73 -4.41
C ASP A 210 -35.51 -42.20 -5.42
N TYR A 211 -36.24 -41.14 -5.08
CA TYR A 211 -37.20 -40.52 -5.99
C TYR A 211 -36.53 -39.47 -6.87
N LYS A 212 -36.53 -39.73 -8.19
CA LYS A 212 -35.92 -38.84 -9.20
C LYS A 212 -34.47 -38.49 -8.82
N GLY A 213 -34.09 -37.21 -8.86
CA GLY A 213 -32.75 -36.73 -8.56
C GLY A 213 -32.45 -36.48 -7.07
N ASN A 214 -33.34 -36.88 -6.15
CA ASN A 214 -33.20 -36.53 -4.74
C ASN A 214 -31.91 -37.07 -4.11
N ALA A 215 -31.42 -38.25 -4.50
CA ALA A 215 -30.20 -38.83 -3.95
C ALA A 215 -28.97 -37.90 -4.08
N ALA A 216 -28.82 -37.24 -5.24
CA ALA A 216 -27.74 -36.27 -5.46
C ALA A 216 -27.89 -35.04 -4.55
N LYS A 217 -29.12 -34.56 -4.36
CA LYS A 217 -29.44 -33.43 -3.48
C LYS A 217 -29.24 -33.76 -2.01
N PHE A 218 -29.61 -34.96 -1.57
CA PHE A 218 -29.27 -35.45 -0.24
C PHE A 218 -27.76 -35.46 -0.01
N ASN A 219 -26.96 -35.96 -0.96
CA ASN A 219 -25.51 -35.99 -0.83
C ASN A 219 -24.89 -34.58 -0.77
N GLU A 220 -25.49 -33.62 -1.49
CA GLU A 220 -25.08 -32.21 -1.46
C GLU A 220 -25.37 -31.57 -0.10
N VAL A 221 -26.61 -31.70 0.40
CA VAL A 221 -27.00 -31.23 1.74
C VAL A 221 -26.16 -31.90 2.82
N ASP A 222 -25.95 -33.22 2.72
CA ASP A 222 -25.16 -33.98 3.68
C ASP A 222 -23.75 -33.40 3.84
N ARG A 223 -23.10 -33.09 2.72
CA ARG A 223 -21.77 -32.51 2.70
C ARG A 223 -21.78 -31.13 3.34
N ILE A 224 -22.65 -30.22 2.85
CA ILE A 224 -22.70 -28.82 3.32
C ILE A 224 -22.97 -28.76 4.82
N ILE A 225 -23.98 -29.47 5.31
CA ILE A 225 -24.34 -29.44 6.72
C ILE A 225 -23.27 -30.11 7.59
N SER A 226 -22.62 -31.17 7.11
CA SER A 226 -21.49 -31.78 7.82
C SER A 226 -20.29 -30.86 7.88
N ASP A 227 -19.94 -30.18 6.78
CA ASP A 227 -18.83 -29.24 6.72
C ASP A 227 -19.05 -28.06 7.68
N ILE A 228 -20.29 -27.56 7.77
CA ILE A 228 -20.64 -26.49 8.71
C ILE A 228 -20.61 -26.99 10.15
N ARG A 229 -21.27 -28.11 10.44
CA ARG A 229 -21.43 -28.62 11.81
C ARG A 229 -20.14 -29.16 12.42
N ASN A 230 -19.28 -29.75 11.61
CA ASN A 230 -18.01 -30.33 12.07
C ASN A 230 -16.90 -29.28 12.15
N ASN A 231 -17.13 -28.06 11.66
CA ASN A 231 -16.19 -26.96 11.79
C ASN A 231 -16.42 -26.22 13.14
N PRO A 232 -15.45 -26.25 14.07
CA PRO A 232 -15.60 -25.59 15.37
C PRO A 232 -15.68 -24.06 15.29
N ASP A 233 -15.33 -23.47 14.15
CA ASP A 233 -15.38 -22.02 13.94
C ASP A 233 -16.78 -21.53 13.58
N PHE A 234 -17.69 -22.44 13.23
CA PHE A 234 -19.03 -22.13 12.77
C PHE A 234 -20.09 -22.54 13.78
N ASN A 235 -21.09 -21.68 13.94
CA ASN A 235 -22.26 -21.97 14.75
C ASN A 235 -23.52 -21.69 13.94
N ILE A 236 -24.30 -22.72 13.65
CA ILE A 236 -25.58 -22.59 12.93
C ILE A 236 -26.54 -21.76 13.77
N THR A 237 -27.02 -20.66 13.20
CA THR A 237 -27.94 -19.73 13.87
C THR A 237 -29.39 -20.02 13.48
N GLU A 238 -29.64 -20.29 12.20
CA GLU A 238 -30.99 -20.44 11.66
C GLU A 238 -31.00 -21.32 10.40
N PHE A 239 -32.12 -22.01 10.20
CA PHE A 239 -32.53 -22.63 8.95
C PHE A 239 -33.88 -22.07 8.51
N GLU A 240 -33.94 -21.48 7.33
CA GLU A 240 -35.21 -21.14 6.68
C GLU A 240 -35.57 -22.28 5.72
N ILE A 241 -36.79 -22.82 5.80
CA ILE A 241 -37.25 -23.92 4.95
C ILE A 241 -38.60 -23.56 4.35
N HIS A 242 -38.66 -23.56 3.02
CA HIS A 242 -39.83 -23.18 2.24
C HIS A 242 -40.35 -24.37 1.42
N GLY A 243 -41.61 -24.74 1.63
CA GLY A 243 -42.28 -25.80 0.87
C GLY A 243 -43.27 -25.26 -0.14
N TYR A 244 -43.39 -25.95 -1.26
CA TYR A 244 -44.27 -25.59 -2.38
C TYR A 244 -45.03 -26.82 -2.91
N ALA A 245 -46.19 -26.55 -3.50
CA ALA A 245 -47.02 -27.52 -4.18
C ALA A 245 -47.36 -27.06 -5.60
N SER A 246 -47.65 -28.02 -6.46
CA SER A 246 -48.21 -27.75 -7.78
C SER A 246 -49.71 -27.47 -7.67
N PRO A 247 -50.28 -26.63 -8.56
CA PRO A 247 -51.70 -26.28 -8.52
C PRO A 247 -52.54 -27.36 -9.20
N GLU A 248 -52.93 -28.39 -8.43
CA GLU A 248 -53.74 -29.53 -8.91
C GLU A 248 -54.96 -29.84 -8.02
N ALA A 249 -55.03 -29.21 -6.85
CA ALA A 249 -55.94 -29.53 -5.77
C ALA A 249 -56.40 -28.22 -5.12
N SER A 250 -57.29 -28.30 -4.13
CA SER A 250 -57.77 -27.08 -3.49
C SER A 250 -56.63 -26.32 -2.78
N VAL A 251 -56.72 -24.99 -2.74
CA VAL A 251 -55.75 -24.15 -2.03
C VAL A 251 -55.43 -24.67 -0.61
N PRO A 252 -56.40 -25.05 0.24
CA PRO A 252 -56.10 -25.57 1.57
C PRO A 252 -55.30 -26.88 1.56
N HIS A 253 -55.58 -27.77 0.60
CA HIS A 253 -54.89 -29.04 0.46
C HIS A 253 -53.44 -28.83 0.01
N ASN A 254 -53.23 -27.99 -0.99
CA ASN A 254 -51.88 -27.66 -1.48
C ASN A 254 -51.06 -26.90 -0.43
N LYS A 255 -51.69 -26.05 0.39
CA LYS A 255 -51.05 -25.42 1.56
C LYS A 255 -50.56 -26.47 2.56
N MET A 256 -51.41 -27.43 2.91
CA MET A 256 -51.05 -28.53 3.82
C MET A 256 -49.91 -29.41 3.25
N LEU A 257 -49.95 -29.76 1.96
CA LEU A 257 -48.86 -30.47 1.30
C LEU A 257 -47.54 -29.70 1.35
N ALA A 258 -47.57 -28.41 1.00
CA ALA A 258 -46.40 -27.54 1.03
C ALA A 258 -45.78 -27.45 2.43
N GLU A 259 -46.60 -27.25 3.47
CA GLU A 259 -46.14 -27.21 4.86
C GLU A 259 -45.53 -28.55 5.31
N ASN A 260 -46.17 -29.67 5.00
CA ASN A 260 -45.68 -30.99 5.39
C ASN A 260 -44.39 -31.39 4.66
N ARG A 261 -44.20 -30.94 3.42
CA ARG A 261 -42.92 -31.10 2.70
C ARG A 261 -41.78 -30.36 3.37
N ALA A 262 -42.00 -29.10 3.74
CA ALA A 262 -41.03 -28.30 4.48
C ALA A 262 -40.69 -28.95 5.84
N LYS A 263 -41.72 -29.39 6.59
CA LYS A 263 -41.55 -30.11 7.87
C LYS A 263 -40.78 -31.44 7.71
N SER A 264 -41.00 -32.17 6.62
CA SER A 264 -40.30 -33.44 6.36
C SER A 264 -38.80 -33.23 6.12
N PHE A 265 -38.42 -32.13 5.47
CA PHE A 265 -37.01 -31.75 5.33
C PHE A 265 -36.40 -31.30 6.67
N ALA A 266 -37.12 -30.51 7.46
CA ALA A 266 -36.69 -30.15 8.82
C ALA A 266 -36.47 -31.40 9.69
N GLU A 267 -37.37 -32.39 9.61
CA GLU A 267 -37.26 -33.65 10.34
C GLU A 267 -36.02 -34.45 9.95
N TYR A 268 -35.68 -34.46 8.66
CA TYR A 268 -34.45 -35.07 8.18
C TYR A 268 -33.21 -34.38 8.76
N LEU A 269 -33.19 -33.03 8.83
CA LEU A 269 -32.09 -32.28 9.44
C LEU A 269 -31.96 -32.54 10.94
N VAL A 270 -33.08 -32.64 11.67
CA VAL A 270 -33.12 -33.03 13.09
C VAL A 270 -32.58 -34.45 13.27
N THR A 271 -33.09 -35.41 12.50
CA THR A 271 -32.78 -36.82 12.69
C THR A 271 -31.33 -37.15 12.33
N LYS A 272 -30.84 -36.61 11.21
CA LYS A 272 -29.49 -36.94 10.71
C LYS A 272 -28.41 -36.05 11.32
N PHE A 273 -28.69 -34.77 11.50
CA PHE A 273 -27.72 -33.77 11.94
C PHE A 273 -28.03 -33.20 13.32
N GLY A 274 -28.99 -33.73 14.07
CA GLY A 274 -29.26 -33.30 15.45
C GLY A 274 -29.47 -31.79 15.61
N VAL A 275 -29.94 -31.10 14.56
CA VAL A 275 -30.17 -29.66 14.60
C VAL A 275 -31.36 -29.38 15.51
N GLU A 276 -31.23 -28.41 16.40
CA GLU A 276 -32.28 -28.07 17.37
C GLU A 276 -33.52 -27.48 16.67
N ARG A 277 -34.72 -27.88 17.12
CA ARG A 277 -35.96 -27.45 16.46
C ARG A 277 -36.23 -25.94 16.51
N ASN A 278 -35.70 -25.26 17.52
CA ASN A 278 -35.79 -23.81 17.68
C ASN A 278 -34.99 -23.01 16.63
N ARG A 279 -34.15 -23.67 15.82
CA ARG A 279 -33.38 -23.06 14.74
C ARG A 279 -34.13 -23.00 13.42
N PHE A 280 -35.29 -23.64 13.30
CA PHE A 280 -36.02 -23.71 12.02
C PHE A 280 -37.15 -22.68 11.93
N THR A 281 -37.14 -21.93 10.83
CA THR A 281 -38.27 -21.17 10.33
C THR A 281 -38.88 -21.94 9.16
N VAL A 282 -40.01 -22.61 9.39
CA VAL A 282 -40.65 -23.49 8.40
C VAL A 282 -41.90 -22.82 7.83
N THR A 283 -41.92 -22.61 6.51
CA THR A 283 -43.04 -21.96 5.80
C THR A 283 -43.51 -22.82 4.64
N GLY A 284 -44.79 -23.22 4.61
CA GLY A 284 -45.40 -23.77 3.40
C GLY A 284 -46.08 -22.67 2.62
N HIS A 285 -45.76 -22.47 1.34
CA HIS A 285 -46.35 -21.42 0.52
C HIS A 285 -47.65 -21.85 -0.18
N GLY A 286 -47.89 -23.15 -0.28
CA GLY A 286 -49.01 -23.70 -1.05
C GLY A 286 -48.67 -23.79 -2.53
N GLU A 287 -49.59 -23.39 -3.39
CA GLU A 287 -49.44 -23.47 -4.84
C GLU A 287 -48.42 -22.47 -5.37
N ASP A 288 -47.42 -22.95 -6.11
CA ASP A 288 -46.38 -22.11 -6.71
C ASP A 288 -46.81 -21.53 -8.07
N TRP A 289 -47.81 -20.65 -8.03
CA TRP A 289 -48.27 -19.93 -9.23
C TRP A 289 -47.19 -19.03 -9.84
N ASP A 290 -46.34 -18.42 -9.01
CA ASP A 290 -45.24 -17.59 -9.49
C ASP A 290 -44.18 -18.40 -10.25
N GLY A 291 -43.81 -19.56 -9.72
CA GLY A 291 -42.91 -20.50 -10.39
C GLY A 291 -43.52 -21.05 -11.67
N LEU A 292 -44.81 -21.40 -11.67
CA LEU A 292 -45.52 -21.83 -12.88
C LEU A 292 -45.51 -20.72 -13.94
N ARG A 293 -45.86 -19.49 -13.55
CA ARG A 293 -45.87 -18.33 -14.45
C ARG A 293 -44.51 -18.10 -15.09
N LYS A 294 -43.42 -18.13 -14.30
CA LYS A 294 -42.04 -18.02 -14.80
C LYS A 294 -41.69 -19.13 -15.79
N ALA A 295 -42.04 -20.38 -15.47
CA ALA A 295 -41.75 -21.53 -16.33
C ALA A 295 -42.52 -21.46 -17.66
N VAL A 296 -43.80 -21.09 -17.62
CA VAL A 296 -44.63 -20.90 -18.82
C VAL A 296 -44.13 -19.71 -19.66
N ALA A 297 -43.77 -18.59 -19.03
CA ALA A 297 -43.22 -17.43 -19.71
C ALA A 297 -41.91 -17.74 -20.46
N ALA A 298 -41.10 -18.67 -19.96
CA ALA A 298 -39.88 -19.13 -20.63
C ALA A 298 -40.13 -20.23 -21.69
N SER A 299 -41.34 -20.76 -21.79
CA SER A 299 -41.66 -21.90 -22.65
C SER A 299 -42.02 -21.52 -24.10
N SER A 300 -42.17 -22.56 -24.92
CA SER A 300 -42.74 -22.56 -26.27
C SER A 300 -44.11 -23.25 -26.33
N LEU A 301 -44.89 -23.24 -25.24
CA LEU A 301 -46.25 -23.80 -25.22
C LEU A 301 -47.15 -23.11 -26.26
N ALA A 302 -48.00 -23.87 -26.94
CA ALA A 302 -48.95 -23.33 -27.92
C ALA A 302 -49.90 -22.31 -27.28
N ASP A 303 -50.53 -22.68 -26.17
CA ASP A 303 -51.44 -21.81 -25.40
C ASP A 303 -50.72 -20.92 -24.36
N LYS A 304 -49.41 -20.64 -24.55
CA LYS A 304 -48.59 -19.90 -23.57
C LYS A 304 -49.25 -18.63 -23.06
N GLN A 305 -49.71 -17.76 -23.96
CA GLN A 305 -50.31 -16.49 -23.55
C GLN A 305 -51.62 -16.69 -22.78
N ALA A 306 -52.47 -17.61 -23.25
CA ALA A 306 -53.73 -17.92 -22.56
C ALA A 306 -53.50 -18.48 -21.14
N VAL A 307 -52.47 -19.32 -20.95
CA VAL A 307 -52.09 -19.80 -19.62
C VAL A 307 -51.63 -18.65 -18.72
N LEU A 308 -50.79 -17.75 -19.23
CA LEU A 308 -50.34 -16.57 -18.47
C LEU A 308 -51.53 -15.66 -18.11
N ASP A 309 -52.43 -15.42 -19.05
CA ASP A 309 -53.62 -14.58 -18.83
C ASP A 309 -54.55 -15.20 -17.76
N ILE A 310 -54.69 -16.52 -17.71
CA ILE A 310 -55.44 -17.21 -16.65
C ILE A 310 -54.76 -17.00 -15.29
N ILE A 311 -53.43 -17.18 -15.22
CA ILE A 311 -52.69 -16.99 -13.97
C ILE A 311 -52.82 -15.55 -13.46
N ASP A 312 -52.74 -14.58 -14.35
CA ASP A 312 -52.71 -13.16 -14.01
C ASP A 312 -54.09 -12.58 -13.69
N ASN A 313 -55.14 -13.04 -14.39
CA ASN A 313 -56.46 -12.40 -14.32
C ASN A 313 -57.52 -13.19 -13.55
N VAL A 314 -57.36 -14.51 -13.36
CA VAL A 314 -58.32 -15.29 -12.56
C VAL A 314 -57.92 -15.22 -11.09
N SER A 315 -58.73 -14.51 -10.30
CA SER A 315 -58.41 -14.21 -8.89
C SER A 315 -58.51 -15.42 -7.96
N ASN A 316 -59.47 -16.33 -8.20
CA ASN A 316 -59.62 -17.55 -7.41
C ASN A 316 -58.67 -18.64 -7.94
N PRO A 317 -57.66 -19.08 -7.18
CA PRO A 317 -56.72 -20.09 -7.64
C PRO A 317 -57.39 -21.43 -8.01
N ASP A 318 -58.39 -21.87 -7.24
CA ASP A 318 -59.13 -23.10 -7.50
C ASP A 318 -59.93 -23.04 -8.82
N ALA A 319 -60.26 -21.84 -9.30
CA ALA A 319 -60.95 -21.65 -10.56
C ALA A 319 -59.99 -21.74 -11.78
N ARG A 320 -58.69 -21.49 -11.58
CA ARG A 320 -57.69 -21.52 -12.66
C ARG A 320 -57.60 -22.88 -13.32
N ASP A 321 -57.66 -23.95 -12.54
CA ASP A 321 -57.59 -25.32 -13.05
C ASP A 321 -58.72 -25.65 -14.03
N ALA A 322 -59.92 -25.15 -13.76
CA ALA A 322 -61.07 -25.33 -14.66
C ALA A 322 -60.85 -24.59 -15.99
N GLU A 323 -60.29 -23.38 -15.97
CA GLU A 323 -59.98 -22.62 -17.19
C GLU A 323 -58.82 -23.26 -17.97
N LEU A 324 -57.76 -23.69 -17.29
CA LEU A 324 -56.61 -24.37 -17.91
C LEU A 324 -57.03 -25.67 -18.62
N LYS A 325 -58.01 -26.41 -18.07
CA LYS A 325 -58.55 -27.64 -18.69
C LYS A 325 -59.38 -27.40 -19.95
N LYS A 326 -59.91 -26.18 -20.17
CA LYS A 326 -60.65 -25.84 -21.39
C LYS A 326 -59.73 -25.57 -22.58
N LEU A 327 -58.49 -25.15 -22.32
CA LEU A 327 -57.50 -24.82 -23.35
C LEU A 327 -57.14 -26.06 -24.18
N SER A 328 -57.19 -25.93 -25.51
CA SER A 328 -56.86 -26.99 -26.48
C SER A 328 -57.45 -28.36 -26.14
N GLY A 329 -58.72 -28.41 -25.73
CA GLY A 329 -59.40 -29.67 -25.36
C GLY A 329 -58.75 -30.43 -24.20
N GLY A 330 -58.02 -29.73 -23.32
CA GLY A 330 -57.31 -30.28 -22.17
C GLY A 330 -55.88 -30.73 -22.44
N GLU A 331 -55.36 -30.59 -23.67
CA GLU A 331 -53.97 -30.92 -24.01
C GLU A 331 -52.97 -30.05 -23.24
N THR A 332 -53.25 -28.75 -23.14
CA THR A 332 -52.42 -27.78 -22.41
C THR A 332 -52.32 -28.15 -20.93
N TYR A 333 -53.45 -28.42 -20.27
CA TYR A 333 -53.44 -28.86 -18.88
C TYR A 333 -52.64 -30.16 -18.68
N ARG A 334 -52.80 -31.14 -19.58
CA ARG A 334 -52.02 -32.39 -19.52
C ARG A 334 -50.51 -32.15 -19.66
N THR A 335 -50.14 -31.19 -20.51
CA THR A 335 -48.75 -30.78 -20.67
C THR A 335 -48.21 -30.09 -19.43
N LEU A 336 -48.99 -29.17 -18.82
CA LEU A 336 -48.64 -28.53 -17.56
C LEU A 336 -48.44 -29.58 -16.44
N LEU A 337 -49.39 -30.49 -16.30
CA LEU A 337 -49.37 -31.57 -15.32
C LEU A 337 -48.13 -32.47 -15.43
N ASN A 338 -47.76 -32.85 -16.64
CA ASN A 338 -46.67 -33.79 -16.88
C ASN A 338 -45.28 -33.14 -16.86
N ASN A 339 -45.17 -31.89 -17.34
CA ASN A 339 -43.87 -31.28 -17.64
C ASN A 339 -43.54 -30.06 -16.77
N TYR A 340 -44.55 -29.30 -16.32
CA TYR A 340 -44.35 -28.03 -15.60
C TYR A 340 -44.64 -28.13 -14.11
N TYR A 341 -45.63 -28.92 -13.70
CA TYR A 341 -45.99 -29.10 -12.31
C TYR A 341 -44.98 -29.90 -11.48
N PRO A 342 -44.30 -30.95 -12.01
CA PRO A 342 -43.41 -31.74 -11.17
C PRO A 342 -42.26 -30.95 -10.53
N PRO A 343 -41.58 -30.00 -11.20
CA PRO A 343 -40.58 -29.12 -10.58
C PRO A 343 -41.13 -28.14 -9.53
N LEU A 344 -42.44 -27.86 -9.54
CA LEU A 344 -43.07 -26.97 -8.55
C LEU A 344 -43.25 -27.66 -7.18
N ARG A 345 -43.29 -28.99 -7.17
CA ARG A 345 -43.38 -29.81 -5.95
C ARG A 345 -42.01 -29.87 -5.28
N ARG A 346 -41.63 -28.79 -4.61
CA ARG A 346 -40.29 -28.64 -4.05
C ARG A 346 -40.26 -28.14 -2.61
N THR A 347 -39.13 -28.43 -1.97
CA THR A 347 -38.69 -27.74 -0.76
C THR A 347 -37.37 -27.07 -1.05
N GLU A 348 -37.26 -25.81 -0.65
CA GLU A 348 -36.05 -24.98 -0.66
C GLU A 348 -35.62 -24.72 0.78
N TYR A 349 -34.32 -24.52 1.01
CA TYR A 349 -33.83 -24.12 2.32
C TYR A 349 -32.73 -23.07 2.22
N VAL A 350 -32.43 -22.42 3.35
CA VAL A 350 -31.29 -21.53 3.59
C VAL A 350 -30.72 -21.89 4.97
N VAL A 351 -29.40 -21.90 5.10
CA VAL A 351 -28.71 -22.09 6.40
C VAL A 351 -27.90 -20.84 6.72
N ALA A 352 -28.13 -20.25 7.88
CA ALA A 352 -27.34 -19.15 8.41
C ALA A 352 -26.43 -19.66 9.53
N TYR A 353 -25.21 -19.15 9.58
CA TYR A 353 -24.26 -19.43 10.65
C TYR A 353 -23.45 -18.19 11.02
N ASN A 354 -22.95 -18.17 12.26
CA ASN A 354 -21.96 -17.19 12.69
C ASN A 354 -20.58 -17.81 12.62
N VAL A 355 -19.59 -17.00 12.26
CA VAL A 355 -18.18 -17.38 12.35
C VAL A 355 -17.62 -16.73 13.60
N ARG A 356 -17.00 -17.49 14.49
CA ARG A 356 -16.36 -16.90 15.67
C ARG A 356 -15.25 -15.92 15.27
N ALA A 357 -14.91 -14.99 16.15
CA ALA A 357 -13.71 -14.18 15.98
C ALA A 357 -12.45 -15.05 16.05
N PHE A 358 -11.46 -14.72 15.23
CA PHE A 358 -10.14 -15.32 15.20
C PHE A 358 -9.14 -14.41 15.88
N ASN A 359 -8.19 -14.97 16.62
CA ASN A 359 -7.02 -14.20 17.03
C ASN A 359 -6.08 -13.98 15.83
N VAL A 360 -5.03 -13.19 16.02
CA VAL A 360 -4.11 -12.79 14.93
C VAL A 360 -3.38 -14.02 14.35
N GLU A 361 -2.96 -14.95 15.19
CA GLU A 361 -2.25 -16.16 14.78
C GLU A 361 -3.12 -17.07 13.92
N GLU A 362 -4.37 -17.29 14.32
CA GLU A 362 -5.36 -18.04 13.55
C GLU A 362 -5.67 -17.33 12.22
N ALA A 363 -5.93 -16.02 12.28
CA ALA A 363 -6.28 -15.23 11.11
C ALA A 363 -5.17 -15.21 10.06
N ARG A 364 -3.89 -15.28 10.46
CA ARG A 364 -2.74 -15.41 9.55
C ARG A 364 -2.74 -16.69 8.73
N GLU A 365 -3.28 -17.79 9.25
CA GLU A 365 -3.41 -19.04 8.49
C GLU A 365 -4.69 -19.07 7.67
N ILE A 366 -5.78 -18.51 8.20
CA ILE A 366 -7.07 -18.43 7.50
C ILE A 366 -6.99 -17.52 6.28
N ILE A 367 -6.24 -16.41 6.34
CA ILE A 367 -6.14 -15.49 5.19
C ILE A 367 -5.52 -16.16 3.95
N LYS A 368 -4.68 -17.19 4.14
CA LYS A 368 -4.04 -17.96 3.07
C LYS A 368 -4.96 -19.02 2.47
N THR A 369 -5.90 -19.55 3.27
CA THR A 369 -6.70 -20.74 2.93
C THR A 369 -8.14 -20.42 2.62
N ASN A 370 -8.80 -19.60 3.45
CA ASN A 370 -10.17 -19.13 3.25
C ASN A 370 -10.37 -17.71 3.80
N PRO A 371 -9.80 -16.68 3.15
CA PRO A 371 -9.83 -15.30 3.64
C PRO A 371 -11.24 -14.71 3.76
N LYS A 372 -12.25 -15.32 3.13
CA LYS A 372 -13.66 -14.93 3.20
C LYS A 372 -14.25 -15.03 4.61
N LEU A 373 -13.61 -15.83 5.48
CA LEU A 373 -14.01 -16.01 6.88
C LEU A 373 -13.51 -14.88 7.80
N LEU A 374 -12.58 -14.05 7.32
CA LEU A 374 -12.03 -12.95 8.09
C LEU A 374 -12.84 -11.69 7.85
N SER A 375 -13.12 -10.95 8.93
CA SER A 375 -13.60 -9.57 8.87
C SER A 375 -12.48 -8.63 8.40
N LEU A 376 -12.86 -7.42 7.96
CA LEU A 376 -11.89 -6.38 7.64
C LEU A 376 -11.00 -6.01 8.84
N ASN A 377 -11.56 -6.01 10.06
CA ASN A 377 -10.79 -5.75 11.28
C ASN A 377 -9.72 -6.82 11.51
N GLU A 378 -10.07 -8.10 11.41
CA GLU A 378 -9.10 -9.20 11.56
C GLU A 378 -8.02 -9.14 10.48
N MET A 379 -8.38 -8.85 9.22
CA MET A 379 -7.39 -8.63 8.16
C MET A 379 -6.46 -7.46 8.50
N TYR A 380 -6.98 -6.34 9.01
CA TYR A 380 -6.16 -5.22 9.45
C TYR A 380 -5.16 -5.63 10.55
N LEU A 381 -5.61 -6.37 11.56
CA LEU A 381 -4.74 -6.86 12.64
C LEU A 381 -3.69 -7.86 12.13
N VAL A 382 -4.03 -8.70 11.15
CA VAL A 382 -3.08 -9.57 10.45
C VAL A 382 -2.02 -8.74 9.73
N ALA A 383 -2.41 -7.69 9.00
CA ALA A 383 -1.46 -6.80 8.35
C ALA A 383 -0.48 -6.19 9.36
N GLN A 384 -0.99 -5.68 10.48
CA GLN A 384 -0.18 -5.09 11.56
C GLN A 384 0.79 -6.08 12.23
N SER A 385 0.60 -7.39 12.04
CA SER A 385 1.53 -8.41 12.53
C SER A 385 2.77 -8.60 11.64
N TYR A 386 2.76 -8.04 10.42
CA TYR A 386 3.89 -8.06 9.50
C TYR A 386 4.69 -6.75 9.58
N PRO A 387 6.00 -6.77 9.22
CA PRO A 387 6.77 -5.53 9.09
C PRO A 387 6.09 -4.56 8.12
N ALA A 388 6.06 -3.27 8.48
CA ALA A 388 5.51 -2.24 7.61
C ALA A 388 6.16 -2.28 6.22
N ALA A 389 5.37 -2.06 5.17
CA ALA A 389 5.77 -2.16 3.77
C ALA A 389 6.33 -3.53 3.30
N SER A 390 6.17 -4.62 4.07
CA SER A 390 6.51 -5.96 3.58
C SER A 390 5.55 -6.44 2.49
N LYS A 391 5.96 -7.47 1.74
CA LYS A 391 5.10 -8.08 0.72
C LYS A 391 3.83 -8.64 1.34
N GLU A 392 3.94 -9.32 2.48
CA GLU A 392 2.82 -9.92 3.21
C GLU A 392 1.89 -8.84 3.75
N PHE A 393 2.43 -7.75 4.29
CA PHE A 393 1.66 -6.59 4.73
C PHE A 393 0.76 -6.06 3.60
N LYS A 394 1.34 -5.86 2.40
CA LYS A 394 0.59 -5.42 1.21
C LYS A 394 -0.45 -6.44 0.78
N GLU A 395 -0.08 -7.72 0.71
CA GLU A 395 -0.94 -8.80 0.24
C GLU A 395 -2.23 -8.90 1.06
N VAL A 396 -2.16 -8.67 2.37
CA VAL A 396 -3.34 -8.65 3.25
C VAL A 396 -4.34 -7.58 2.82
N PHE A 397 -3.89 -6.37 2.52
CA PHE A 397 -4.78 -5.30 2.08
C PHE A 397 -5.31 -5.51 0.66
N ASP A 398 -4.52 -6.13 -0.23
CA ASP A 398 -4.97 -6.53 -1.56
C ASP A 398 -6.08 -7.60 -1.48
N ILE A 399 -5.98 -8.54 -0.55
CA ILE A 399 -7.03 -9.51 -0.25
C ILE A 399 -8.27 -8.79 0.30
N ALA A 400 -8.09 -7.85 1.23
CA ALA A 400 -9.18 -7.11 1.87
C ALA A 400 -10.01 -6.33 0.85
N VAL A 401 -9.38 -5.51 0.00
CA VAL A 401 -10.11 -4.71 -1.00
C VAL A 401 -10.78 -5.57 -2.08
N ARG A 402 -10.25 -6.77 -2.37
CA ARG A 402 -10.89 -7.72 -3.29
C ARG A 402 -12.15 -8.35 -2.69
N LEU A 403 -12.14 -8.63 -1.39
CA LEU A 403 -13.28 -9.25 -0.69
C LEU A 403 -14.33 -8.24 -0.23
N TYR A 404 -13.93 -6.98 -0.04
CA TYR A 404 -14.78 -5.88 0.39
C TYR A 404 -14.64 -4.68 -0.57
N PRO A 405 -15.02 -4.84 -1.85
CA PRO A 405 -14.77 -3.83 -2.88
C PRO A 405 -15.53 -2.51 -2.66
N ASP A 406 -16.64 -2.56 -1.92
CA ASP A 406 -17.49 -1.39 -1.63
C ASP A 406 -17.11 -0.71 -0.30
N SER A 407 -16.05 -1.17 0.38
CA SER A 407 -15.61 -0.59 1.65
C SER A 407 -14.57 0.51 1.43
N ASP A 408 -14.95 1.75 1.75
CA ASP A 408 -14.04 2.91 1.72
C ASP A 408 -12.77 2.69 2.54
N ILE A 409 -12.88 2.02 3.69
CA ILE A 409 -11.74 1.73 4.58
C ILE A 409 -10.81 0.70 3.94
N ALA A 410 -11.35 -0.33 3.29
CA ALA A 410 -10.54 -1.33 2.58
C ALA A 410 -9.80 -0.69 1.40
N ILE A 411 -10.49 0.19 0.65
CA ILE A 411 -9.92 0.97 -0.44
C ILE A 411 -8.78 1.87 0.07
N LEU A 412 -9.04 2.66 1.12
CA LEU A 412 -8.06 3.58 1.70
C LEU A 412 -6.80 2.83 2.16
N ASN A 413 -6.95 1.79 3.00
CA ASN A 413 -5.81 1.08 3.55
C ASN A 413 -5.00 0.34 2.46
N SER A 414 -5.65 -0.21 1.45
CA SER A 414 -4.97 -0.81 0.30
C SER A 414 -4.20 0.23 -0.51
N ALA A 415 -4.79 1.42 -0.73
CA ALA A 415 -4.08 2.52 -1.37
C ALA A 415 -2.89 3.02 -0.54
N SER A 416 -2.98 3.06 0.79
CA SER A 416 -1.85 3.37 1.67
C SER A 416 -0.69 2.41 1.47
N ALA A 417 -0.96 1.10 1.44
CA ALA A 417 0.05 0.07 1.19
C ALA A 417 0.64 0.18 -0.24
N ASP A 418 -0.19 0.54 -1.23
CA ASP A 418 0.28 0.83 -2.58
C ASP A 418 1.28 2.01 -2.60
N ILE A 419 1.01 3.10 -1.86
CA ILE A 419 1.93 4.26 -1.75
C ILE A 419 3.26 3.86 -1.09
N GLU A 420 3.22 3.05 -0.02
CA GLU A 420 4.42 2.55 0.65
C GLU A 420 5.28 1.69 -0.28
N SER A 421 4.64 0.90 -1.14
CA SER A 421 5.33 0.06 -2.15
C SER A 421 5.76 0.83 -3.41
N GLY A 422 5.60 2.16 -3.46
CA GLY A 422 5.97 2.98 -4.61
C GLY A 422 4.98 2.93 -5.79
N SER A 423 3.80 2.36 -5.58
CA SER A 423 2.75 2.20 -6.61
C SER A 423 1.76 3.38 -6.58
N MET A 424 2.25 4.61 -6.71
CA MET A 424 1.44 5.82 -6.57
C MET A 424 0.25 5.89 -7.54
N ASP A 425 0.44 5.49 -8.80
CA ASP A 425 -0.64 5.56 -9.80
C ASP A 425 -1.82 4.63 -9.46
N ILE A 426 -1.52 3.41 -8.98
CA ILE A 426 -2.53 2.44 -8.54
C ILE A 426 -3.28 2.99 -7.31
N ALA A 427 -2.54 3.54 -6.34
CA ALA A 427 -3.13 4.13 -5.14
C ALA A 427 -4.09 5.27 -5.48
N ILE A 428 -3.68 6.17 -6.40
CA ILE A 428 -4.51 7.29 -6.87
C ILE A 428 -5.75 6.77 -7.57
N GLU A 429 -5.62 5.86 -8.54
CA GLU A 429 -6.77 5.29 -9.26
C GLU A 429 -7.80 4.68 -8.29
N ARG A 430 -7.31 3.96 -7.27
CA ARG A 430 -8.15 3.34 -6.26
C ARG A 430 -8.90 4.38 -5.41
N MET A 431 -8.20 5.38 -4.88
CA MET A 431 -8.79 6.42 -4.04
C MET A 431 -9.74 7.35 -4.81
N ARG A 432 -9.55 7.52 -6.12
CA ARG A 432 -10.46 8.33 -6.96
C ARG A 432 -11.90 7.81 -6.97
N LYS A 433 -12.11 6.51 -6.70
CA LYS A 433 -13.45 5.92 -6.58
C LYS A 433 -14.24 6.46 -5.38
N ILE A 434 -13.52 6.97 -4.38
CA ILE A 434 -14.05 7.50 -3.12
C ILE A 434 -13.48 8.89 -2.82
N GLU A 435 -13.18 9.66 -3.86
CA GLU A 435 -12.50 10.97 -3.75
C GLU A 435 -13.29 11.99 -2.92
N ASP A 436 -14.62 11.84 -2.85
CA ASP A 436 -15.47 12.71 -2.03
C ASP A 436 -15.35 12.44 -0.52
N ASN A 437 -14.74 11.31 -0.12
CA ASN A 437 -14.53 10.97 1.28
C ASN A 437 -13.29 11.71 1.84
N PRO A 438 -13.44 12.61 2.82
CA PRO A 438 -12.31 13.38 3.36
C PRO A 438 -11.15 12.54 3.90
N LYS A 439 -11.43 11.29 4.31
CA LYS A 439 -10.44 10.37 4.88
C LYS A 439 -9.35 9.97 3.88
N VAL A 440 -9.57 10.13 2.57
CA VAL A 440 -8.57 9.77 1.56
C VAL A 440 -7.67 10.93 1.13
N TRP A 441 -8.04 12.16 1.47
CA TRP A 441 -7.36 13.35 0.96
C TRP A 441 -5.91 13.45 1.43
N ASN A 442 -5.61 13.09 2.69
CA ASN A 442 -4.24 13.05 3.16
C ASN A 442 -3.38 12.11 2.29
N ASN A 443 -3.85 10.89 2.06
CA ASN A 443 -3.09 9.89 1.29
C ASN A 443 -3.00 10.22 -0.21
N LEU A 444 -4.03 10.85 -0.80
CA LEU A 444 -3.93 11.41 -2.15
C LEU A 444 -2.83 12.47 -2.20
N GLY A 445 -2.75 13.34 -1.20
CA GLY A 445 -1.66 14.32 -1.05
C GLY A 445 -0.28 13.65 -1.03
N VAL A 446 -0.10 12.61 -0.21
CA VAL A 446 1.17 11.86 -0.14
C VAL A 446 1.51 11.21 -1.48
N ALA A 447 0.53 10.60 -2.16
CA ALA A 447 0.76 9.96 -3.45
C ALA A 447 1.21 10.97 -4.52
N TYR A 448 0.57 12.14 -4.59
CA TYR A 448 0.98 13.21 -5.51
C TYR A 448 2.35 13.81 -5.15
N ALA A 449 2.63 13.99 -3.85
CA ALA A 449 3.93 14.49 -3.39
C ALA A 449 5.07 13.55 -3.82
N ARG A 450 4.92 12.24 -3.62
CA ARG A 450 5.91 11.23 -4.04
C ARG A 450 6.04 11.10 -5.56
N LYS A 451 5.01 11.52 -6.31
CA LYS A 451 5.05 11.59 -7.79
C LYS A 451 5.70 12.90 -8.29
N GLY A 452 5.99 13.85 -7.41
CA GLY A 452 6.54 15.16 -7.75
C GLY A 452 5.48 16.20 -8.16
N ASP A 453 4.18 15.90 -8.05
CA ASP A 453 3.11 16.87 -8.30
C ASP A 453 2.83 17.65 -7.00
N ILE A 454 3.73 18.59 -6.69
CA ILE A 454 3.69 19.42 -5.48
C ILE A 454 2.41 20.26 -5.39
N GLY A 455 1.89 20.72 -6.55
CA GLY A 455 0.67 21.51 -6.62
C GLY A 455 -0.55 20.73 -6.12
N LYS A 456 -0.76 19.51 -6.63
CA LYS A 456 -1.85 18.65 -6.16
C LYS A 456 -1.62 18.17 -4.73
N ALA A 457 -0.39 17.84 -4.36
CA ALA A 457 -0.07 17.46 -2.99
C ALA A 457 -0.55 18.52 -1.99
N LYS A 458 -0.19 19.78 -2.24
CA LYS A 458 -0.60 20.94 -1.41
C LYS A 458 -2.10 21.12 -1.37
N GLU A 459 -2.80 20.99 -2.51
CA GLU A 459 -4.25 21.08 -2.57
C GLU A 459 -4.92 20.04 -1.64
N TYR A 460 -4.55 18.78 -1.79
CA TYR A 460 -5.14 17.68 -1.03
C TYR A 460 -4.82 17.75 0.46
N PHE A 461 -3.56 18.05 0.82
CA PHE A 461 -3.22 18.22 2.23
C PHE A 461 -3.97 19.41 2.85
N THR A 462 -4.14 20.52 2.12
CA THR A 462 -4.91 21.68 2.59
C THR A 462 -6.38 21.32 2.82
N ARG A 463 -7.00 20.60 1.88
CA ARG A 463 -8.37 20.10 2.01
C ARG A 463 -8.54 19.20 3.25
N ALA A 464 -7.63 18.25 3.44
CA ALA A 464 -7.63 17.34 4.58
C ALA A 464 -7.42 18.06 5.93
N ALA A 465 -6.42 18.95 5.99
CA ALA A 465 -6.13 19.75 7.19
C ALA A 465 -7.32 20.66 7.58
N GLY A 466 -8.06 21.17 6.59
CA GLY A 466 -9.29 21.94 6.77
C GLY A 466 -10.44 21.12 7.40
N GLN A 467 -10.43 19.79 7.25
CA GLN A 467 -11.36 18.87 7.90
C GLN A 467 -10.87 18.37 9.27
N GLY A 468 -9.74 18.88 9.76
CA GLY A 468 -9.19 18.51 11.06
C GLY A 468 -8.17 17.37 11.04
N ASP A 469 -7.71 16.92 9.87
CA ASP A 469 -6.68 15.90 9.75
C ASP A 469 -5.30 16.43 10.21
N ASN A 470 -4.78 15.85 11.29
CA ASN A 470 -3.48 16.27 11.86
C ASN A 470 -2.28 15.72 11.07
N ASP A 471 -2.41 14.57 10.42
CA ASP A 471 -1.34 14.02 9.59
C ASP A 471 -1.18 14.86 8.32
N ALA A 472 -2.28 15.35 7.75
CA ALA A 472 -2.25 16.29 6.63
C ALA A 472 -1.58 17.63 7.00
N ARG A 473 -1.81 18.14 8.22
CA ARG A 473 -1.11 19.34 8.71
C ARG A 473 0.40 19.12 8.81
N ALA A 474 0.81 18.00 9.40
CA ALA A 474 2.22 17.63 9.46
C ALA A 474 2.82 17.46 8.06
N ASN A 475 2.08 16.87 7.12
CA ASN A 475 2.54 16.68 5.74
C ASN A 475 2.68 18.01 4.98
N LEU A 476 1.85 19.03 5.26
CA LEU A 476 2.05 20.38 4.73
C LEU A 476 3.34 21.00 5.25
N GLU A 477 3.65 20.85 6.54
CA GLU A 477 4.90 21.35 7.11
C GLU A 477 6.12 20.67 6.46
N GLU A 478 6.07 19.36 6.22
CA GLU A 478 7.10 18.61 5.51
C GLU A 478 7.28 19.08 4.05
N LEU A 479 6.16 19.37 3.36
CA LEU A 479 6.18 19.91 2.01
C LEU A 479 6.85 21.29 1.97
N HIS A 480 6.55 22.18 2.92
CA HIS A 480 7.14 23.52 3.01
C HIS A 480 8.64 23.49 3.30
N LYS A 481 9.10 22.63 4.22
CA LYS A 481 10.55 22.44 4.46
C LYS A 481 11.29 22.07 3.18
N THR A 482 10.67 21.22 2.36
CA THR A 482 11.23 20.78 1.07
C THR A 482 11.32 21.92 0.06
N GLU A 483 10.35 22.84 0.06
CA GLU A 483 10.37 24.07 -0.77
C GLU A 483 11.40 25.10 -0.31
N GLU A 484 11.75 25.14 0.99
CA GLU A 484 12.73 26.07 1.55
C GLU A 484 14.19 25.61 1.42
N THR A 485 14.42 24.28 1.38
CA THR A 485 15.78 23.70 1.36
C THR A 485 16.30 23.36 -0.03
N ASN A 486 15.41 23.18 -1.02
CA ASN A 486 15.79 22.90 -2.41
C ASN A 486 15.70 24.18 -3.25
#